data_AF-A0A941GTA0-F1
#
_entry.id   AF-A0A941GTA0-F1
#
_cell.length_a   1.000
_cell.length_b   1.000
_cell.length_c   1.000
_cell.angle_alpha   90.00
_cell.angle_beta   90.00
_cell.angle_gamma   90.00
#
_symmetry.space_group_name_H-M   'P 1'
#
loop_
_entity.id
_entity.type
_entity.pdbx_description
1 polymer ?
#
loop_
_entity_poly.entity_id
_entity_poly.type
_entity_poly.pdbx_seq_one_letter_code
_entity_poly.pdbx_strand_id
1 'polypeptide(L)'
;MVNKTLNITETLMEKIKALPEEKQEQILDYVEFIEQKYNEEKAQPSKKRKKRVMGLHKGKIWMSDDFNEPLELVSSGVNNENSD
;
A
#
# COMPACT_ATOMS: atom_id res chain seq x y z
N MET A 1 23.16 -0.96 -25.92
CA MET A 1 23.06 -0.09 -24.73
C MET A 1 23.34 -0.92 -23.46
N VAL A 2 24.59 -1.33 -23.24
CA VAL A 2 25.00 -2.17 -22.09
C VAL A 2 26.01 -1.50 -21.15
N ASN A 3 26.44 -0.27 -21.47
CA ASN A 3 27.54 0.39 -20.76
C ASN A 3 27.09 1.30 -19.61
N LYS A 4 25.78 1.57 -19.47
CA LYS A 4 25.27 2.51 -18.45
C LYS A 4 25.11 1.85 -17.08
N THR A 5 24.78 0.56 -17.03
CA THR A 5 24.48 -0.16 -15.78
C THR A 5 25.73 -0.46 -14.94
N LEU A 6 26.86 -0.74 -15.61
CA LEU A 6 28.16 -0.97 -14.95
C LEU A 6 28.59 0.29 -14.18
N ASN A 7 28.48 1.46 -14.80
CA ASN A 7 28.89 2.74 -14.23
C ASN A 7 28.09 3.13 -12.96
N ILE A 8 26.78 2.86 -12.94
CA ILE A 8 25.92 3.21 -11.79
C ILE A 8 26.28 2.36 -10.56
N THR A 9 26.52 1.06 -10.76
CA THR A 9 26.85 0.14 -9.67
C THR A 9 28.19 0.49 -9.04
N GLU A 10 29.22 0.75 -9.87
CA GLU A 10 30.54 1.17 -9.42
C GLU A 10 30.49 2.48 -8.63
N THR A 11 29.84 3.51 -9.20
CA THR A 11 29.68 4.82 -8.54
C THR A 11 28.93 4.73 -7.21
N LEU A 12 27.93 3.86 -7.13
CA LEU A 12 27.15 3.64 -5.90
C LEU A 12 28.03 3.02 -4.81
N MET A 13 28.82 2.00 -5.14
CA MET A 13 29.71 1.34 -4.19
C MET A 13 30.77 2.29 -3.62
N GLU A 14 31.34 3.17 -4.44
CA GLU A 14 32.27 4.21 -3.98
C GLU A 14 31.61 5.18 -2.99
N LYS A 15 30.37 5.61 -3.28
CA LYS A 15 29.61 6.50 -2.40
C LYS A 15 29.24 5.83 -1.08
N ILE A 16 28.81 4.57 -1.10
CA ILE A 16 28.45 3.81 0.12
C ILE A 16 29.67 3.68 1.04
N LYS A 17 30.84 3.32 0.49
CA LYS A 17 32.08 3.18 1.26
C LYS A 17 32.53 4.48 1.94
N ALA A 18 32.18 5.64 1.38
CA ALA A 18 32.50 6.94 1.96
C ALA A 18 31.57 7.35 3.11
N LEU A 19 30.48 6.61 3.34
CA LEU A 19 29.51 6.91 4.39
C LEU A 19 29.83 6.19 5.71
N PRO A 20 29.43 6.74 6.87
CA PRO A 20 29.48 6.05 8.16
C PRO A 20 28.61 4.78 8.17
N GLU A 21 28.96 3.83 9.03
CA GLU A 21 28.30 2.52 9.16
C GLU A 21 26.77 2.63 9.36
N GLU A 22 26.31 3.54 10.22
CA GLU A 22 24.87 3.80 10.45
C GLU A 22 24.11 4.19 9.17
N LYS A 23 24.78 4.86 8.23
CA LYS A 23 24.19 5.23 6.94
C LYS A 23 24.27 4.11 5.92
N GLN A 24 25.24 3.21 6.05
CA GLN A 24 25.32 2.01 5.23
C GLN A 24 24.18 1.04 5.59
N GLU A 25 23.86 0.89 6.87
CA GLU A 25 22.70 0.10 7.34
C GLU A 25 21.38 0.64 6.77
N GLN A 26 21.16 1.96 6.82
CA GLN A 26 19.96 2.58 6.22
C GLN A 26 19.83 2.30 4.71
N ILE A 27 20.95 2.21 4.00
CA ILE A 27 20.95 1.87 2.57
C ILE A 27 20.62 0.39 2.38
N LEU A 28 21.14 -0.50 3.24
CA LEU A 28 20.80 -1.92 3.22
C LEU A 28 19.30 -2.13 3.40
N ASP A 29 18.70 -1.50 4.42
CA ASP A 29 17.25 -1.56 4.66
C ASP A 29 16.45 -1.10 3.44
N TYR A 30 16.92 -0.04 2.77
CA TYR A 30 16.25 0.48 1.58
C TYR A 30 16.36 -0.46 0.38
N VAL A 31 17.51 -1.14 0.22
CA VAL A 31 17.69 -2.15 -0.82
C VAL A 31 16.76 -3.33 -0.57
N GLU A 32 16.67 -3.83 0.67
CA GLU A 32 15.73 -4.90 1.05
C GLU A 32 14.28 -4.51 0.76
N PHE A 33 13.89 -3.26 1.07
CA PHE A 33 12.57 -2.73 0.74
C PHE A 33 12.30 -2.73 -0.77
N ILE A 34 13.28 -2.32 -1.59
CA ILE A 34 13.15 -2.36 -3.06
C ILE A 34 13.01 -3.80 -3.56
N GLU A 35 13.82 -4.73 -3.03
CA GLU A 35 13.76 -6.14 -3.42
C GLU A 35 12.40 -6.76 -3.09
N GLN A 36 11.88 -6.51 -1.89
CA GLN A 36 10.55 -6.93 -1.50
C GLN A 36 9.50 -6.41 -2.48
N LYS A 37 9.51 -5.10 -2.76
CA LYS A 37 8.56 -4.48 -3.68
C LYS A 37 8.68 -5.03 -5.10
N TYR A 38 9.90 -5.23 -5.60
CA TYR A 38 10.15 -5.81 -6.92
C TYR A 38 9.62 -7.25 -7.00
N ASN A 39 9.83 -8.04 -5.95
CA ASN A 39 9.31 -9.41 -5.85
C ASN A 39 7.77 -9.43 -5.76
N GLU A 40 7.15 -8.50 -5.03
CA GLU A 40 5.69 -8.35 -5.00
C GLU A 40 5.11 -7.99 -6.38
N GLU A 41 5.74 -7.06 -7.09
CA GLU A 41 5.37 -6.65 -8.45
C GLU A 41 5.55 -7.81 -9.46
N LYS A 42 6.63 -8.60 -9.32
CA LYS A 42 6.91 -9.75 -10.18
C LYS A 42 6.01 -10.96 -9.87
N ALA A 43 5.69 -11.19 -8.60
CA ALA A 43 4.81 -12.28 -8.16
C ALA A 43 3.34 -12.05 -8.52
N GLN A 44 2.95 -10.81 -8.85
CA GLN A 44 1.60 -10.49 -9.32
C GLN A 44 1.61 -9.81 -10.69
N PRO A 45 1.82 -10.57 -11.79
CA PRO A 45 1.76 -10.00 -13.13
C PRO A 45 0.34 -9.54 -13.55
N SER A 46 -0.68 -9.68 -12.69
CA SER A 46 -2.07 -9.51 -13.14
C SER A 46 -3.12 -9.07 -12.11
N LYS A 47 -2.79 -8.73 -10.85
CA LYS A 47 -3.75 -7.96 -10.05
C LYS A 47 -3.68 -6.50 -10.50
N LYS A 48 -4.14 -6.24 -11.73
CA LYS A 48 -4.68 -4.93 -12.11
C LYS A 48 -5.48 -4.48 -10.89
N ARG A 49 -5.02 -3.44 -10.19
CA ARG A 49 -5.72 -2.89 -9.03
C ARG A 49 -7.18 -2.87 -9.40
N LYS A 50 -8.02 -3.69 -8.74
CA LYS A 50 -9.40 -3.90 -9.19
C LYS A 50 -9.99 -2.51 -9.39
N LYS A 51 -10.37 -2.19 -10.63
CA LYS A 51 -10.90 -0.86 -10.97
C LYS A 51 -12.04 -0.61 -9.99
N ARG A 52 -11.93 0.47 -9.20
CA ARG A 52 -12.99 0.82 -8.25
C ARG A 52 -14.28 0.97 -9.04
N VAL A 53 -15.25 0.10 -8.79
CA VAL A 53 -16.57 0.16 -9.42
C VAL A 53 -17.42 1.07 -8.55
N MET A 54 -17.82 2.21 -9.11
CA MET A 54 -18.70 3.16 -8.41
C MET A 54 -20.02 2.46 -8.06
N GLY A 55 -20.50 2.66 -6.84
CA GLY A 55 -21.81 2.16 -6.41
C GLY A 55 -21.89 0.68 -5.99
N LEU A 56 -20.77 -0.05 -5.90
CA LEU A 56 -20.76 -1.47 -5.49
C LEU A 56 -21.43 -1.74 -4.12
N HIS A 57 -21.44 -0.72 -3.25
CA HIS A 57 -22.05 -0.76 -1.91
C HIS A 57 -23.16 0.28 -1.73
N LYS A 58 -23.74 0.79 -2.83
CA LYS A 58 -24.87 1.72 -2.74
C LYS A 58 -26.03 1.04 -2.00
N GLY A 59 -26.54 1.69 -0.96
CA GLY A 59 -27.63 1.16 -0.12
C GLY A 59 -27.24 0.04 0.84
N LYS A 60 -25.95 -0.33 0.91
CA LYS A 60 -25.45 -1.35 1.87
C LYS A 60 -24.83 -0.77 3.13
N ILE A 61 -24.67 0.55 3.18
CA ILE A 61 -24.10 1.28 4.30
C ILE A 61 -25.20 2.21 4.80
N TRP A 62 -25.49 2.11 6.09
CA TRP A 62 -26.32 3.06 6.81
C TRP A 62 -25.43 3.86 7.76
N MET A 63 -25.70 5.16 7.89
CA MET A 63 -24.98 6.10 8.73
C MET A 63 -26.03 7.01 9.37
N SER A 64 -25.82 7.40 10.63
CA SER A 64 -26.69 8.38 11.29
C SER A 64 -26.70 9.71 10.51
N ASP A 65 -27.80 10.44 10.62
CA ASP A 65 -27.93 11.78 10.05
C ASP A 65 -26.94 12.77 10.71
N ASP A 66 -26.56 12.54 11.97
CA ASP A 66 -25.45 13.23 12.64
C ASP A 66 -24.19 12.37 12.61
N PHE A 67 -23.23 12.78 11.80
CA PHE A 67 -21.93 12.10 11.68
C PHE A 67 -21.14 12.05 12.99
N ASN A 68 -21.39 12.99 13.91
CA ASN A 68 -20.68 13.05 15.19
C ASN A 68 -21.33 12.17 16.27
N GLU A 69 -22.46 11.53 15.98
CA GLU A 69 -23.13 10.66 16.93
C GLU A 69 -22.29 9.39 17.20
N PRO A 70 -22.14 8.98 18.48
CA PRO A 70 -21.44 7.74 18.83
C PRO A 70 -22.02 6.52 18.12
N LEU A 71 -21.15 5.68 17.54
CA LEU A 71 -21.54 4.45 16.85
C LEU A 71 -22.33 3.47 17.73
N GLU A 72 -22.13 3.51 19.05
CA GLU A 72 -22.84 2.68 20.01
C GLU A 72 -24.37 2.91 19.97
N LEU A 73 -24.82 4.15 19.76
CA LEU A 73 -26.23 4.52 19.64
C LEU A 73 -26.86 4.08 18.31
N VAL A 74 -26.03 3.85 17.30
CA VAL A 74 -26.41 3.54 15.91
C VAL A 74 -26.58 2.03 15.72
N SER A 75 -25.87 1.21 16.50
CA SER A 75 -25.86 -0.27 16.39
C SER A 75 -27.01 -1.00 17.10
N SER A 76 -27.81 -0.32 17.93
CA SER A 76 -28.99 -0.91 18.59
C SER A 76 -30.21 -1.02 17.66
N GLY A 77 -30.12 -0.55 16.41
CA GLY A 77 -31.14 -0.69 15.37
C GLY A 77 -30.97 -1.97 14.55
N VAL A 78 -31.11 -3.13 15.18
CA VAL A 78 -31.12 -4.45 14.49
C VAL A 78 -32.55 -4.95 14.33
N ASN A 79 -32.97 -5.03 13.06
CA ASN A 79 -33.97 -5.92 12.42
C ASN A 79 -35.44 -5.50 12.18
N ASN A 80 -35.87 -5.87 10.96
CA ASN A 80 -37.21 -5.99 10.37
C ASN A 80 -37.81 -4.66 9.88
N GLU A 81 -38.31 -4.53 8.65
CA GLU A 81 -39.39 -5.33 8.07
C GLU A 81 -39.17 -5.66 6.57
N ASN A 82 -39.14 -6.95 6.24
CA ASN A 82 -39.92 -7.42 5.09
C ASN A 82 -41.35 -7.58 5.61
N SER A 83 -42.31 -6.81 5.11
CA SER A 83 -43.72 -7.22 5.08
C SER A 83 -44.49 -6.39 4.05
N ASP A 84 -45.05 -7.11 3.07
CA ASP A 84 -45.97 -6.77 1.96
C ASP A 84 -45.60 -5.69 0.91
#